data_AF-A0A9P0A6K1-F1
#
_entry.id   AF-A0A9P0A6K1-F1
#
_cell.length_a   1.000
_cell.length_b   1.000
_cell.length_c   1.000
_cell.angle_alpha   90.00
_cell.angle_beta   90.00
_cell.angle_gamma   90.00
#
_symmetry.space_group_name_H-M   'P 1'
#
loop_
_entity.id
_entity.type
_entity.pdbx_description
1 polymer ?
#
loop_
_entity_poly.entity_id
_entity_poly.type
_entity_poly.pdbx_seq_one_letter_code
_entity_poly.pdbx_strand_id
1 'polypeptide(L)'
;MKLHLLVLSLTVYIRVGHCIDCYQCRSTDLTNPYQCNEFIDEDDINIKAEPCSSVYKAAYCIKHTGRFEGGLGTKRFCSALDLGNYCNYIQQPGDKLEYRSCVYTCSSDGCNSSVLIKPVFTSLLLSFMILFFISR
;
A
#
# COMPACT_ATOMS: atom_id res chain seq x y z
N MET A 1 -33.81 19.00 -19.56
CA MET A 1 -33.61 17.75 -18.80
C MET A 1 -32.72 16.72 -19.52
N LYS A 2 -32.98 16.35 -20.78
CA LYS A 2 -32.18 15.35 -21.52
C LYS A 2 -30.71 15.75 -21.78
N LEU A 3 -30.44 17.05 -21.99
CA LEU A 3 -29.07 17.56 -22.21
C LEU A 3 -28.20 17.51 -20.93
N HIS A 4 -28.79 17.77 -19.75
CA HIS A 4 -28.09 17.64 -18.48
C HIS A 4 -27.76 16.19 -18.15
N LEU A 5 -28.66 15.25 -18.48
CA LEU A 5 -28.43 13.82 -18.29
C LEU A 5 -27.27 13.31 -19.18
N LEU A 6 -27.18 13.82 -20.42
CA LEU A 6 -26.11 13.46 -21.36
C LEU A 6 -24.75 14.02 -20.91
N VAL A 7 -24.70 15.26 -20.41
CA VAL A 7 -23.50 15.88 -19.84
C VAL A 7 -23.03 15.15 -18.57
N LEU A 8 -23.95 14.72 -17.70
CA LEU A 8 -23.64 13.90 -16.51
C LEU A 8 -23.12 12.50 -16.88
N SER A 9 -23.57 11.94 -18.00
CA SER A 9 -23.07 10.65 -18.50
C SER A 9 -21.67 10.75 -19.10
N LEU A 10 -21.30 11.91 -19.68
CA LEU A 10 -20.00 12.13 -20.32
C LEU A 10 -18.88 12.39 -19.30
N THR A 11 -19.18 12.97 -18.13
CA THR A 11 -18.18 13.17 -17.06
C THR A 11 -17.73 11.86 -16.41
N VAL A 12 -18.54 10.79 -16.49
CA VAL A 12 -18.21 9.45 -15.96
C VAL A 12 -17.12 8.74 -16.80
N TYR A 13 -16.86 9.18 -18.03
CA TYR A 13 -15.85 8.58 -18.92
C TYR A 13 -14.46 9.20 -18.80
N ILE A 14 -14.27 10.23 -17.98
CA ILE A 14 -12.92 10.74 -17.69
C ILE A 14 -12.25 9.73 -16.78
N ARG A 15 -11.43 8.84 -17.35
CA ARG A 15 -10.45 8.05 -16.61
C ARG A 15 -9.42 9.04 -16.06
N VAL A 16 -9.66 9.53 -14.85
CA VAL A 16 -8.62 10.25 -14.12
C VAL A 16 -7.49 9.26 -13.91
N GLY A 17 -6.33 9.55 -14.49
CA GLY A 17 -5.10 8.80 -14.26
C GLY A 17 -4.62 9.09 -12.85
N HIS A 18 -5.25 8.46 -11.86
CA HIS A 18 -4.80 8.56 -10.48
C HIS A 18 -3.49 7.79 -10.35
N CYS A 19 -2.40 8.49 -10.03
CA CYS A 19 -1.27 7.84 -9.38
C CYS A 19 -1.67 7.55 -7.93
N ILE A 20 -1.42 6.32 -7.49
CA ILE A 20 -1.59 5.92 -6.09
C ILE A 20 -0.56 6.65 -5.22
N ASP A 21 -0.92 6.93 -3.96
CA ASP A 21 0.01 7.45 -2.96
C ASP A 21 0.54 6.29 -2.10
N CYS A 22 1.85 6.17 -1.92
CA CYS A 22 2.45 5.11 -1.12
C CYS A 22 3.47 5.67 -0.14
N TYR A 23 3.69 4.98 0.97
CA TYR A 23 4.88 5.25 1.79
C TYR A 23 6.13 4.85 1.00
N GLN A 24 7.12 5.74 0.96
CA GLN A 24 8.36 5.57 0.23
C GLN A 24 9.53 5.79 1.21
N CYS A 25 10.20 4.71 1.63
CA CYS A 25 11.25 4.81 2.65
C CYS A 25 12.17 3.60 2.65
N ARG A 26 13.33 3.73 3.31
CA ARG A 26 14.26 2.62 3.57
C ARG A 26 14.81 2.71 4.99
N SER A 27 14.84 1.60 5.71
CA SER A 27 15.37 1.54 7.08
C SER A 27 16.86 1.83 7.21
N THR A 28 17.61 1.76 6.11
CA THR A 28 19.03 2.11 6.04
C THR A 28 19.28 3.56 5.61
N ASP A 29 18.23 4.40 5.57
CA ASP A 29 18.39 5.85 5.36
C ASP A 29 19.08 6.48 6.58
N LEU A 30 20.21 7.14 6.33
CA LEU A 30 21.03 7.81 7.35
C LEU A 30 20.59 9.26 7.57
N THR A 31 19.83 9.85 6.65
CA THR A 31 19.35 11.23 6.72
C THR A 31 18.11 11.32 7.61
N ASN A 32 17.18 10.38 7.47
CA ASN A 32 15.96 10.30 8.29
C ASN A 32 15.89 8.92 8.98
N PRO A 33 16.75 8.66 9.97
CA PRO A 33 16.81 7.36 10.62
C PRO A 33 15.51 7.07 11.38
N TYR A 34 15.21 5.78 11.56
CA TYR A 34 14.08 5.26 12.35
C TYR A 34 12.68 5.57 11.83
N GLN A 35 12.56 6.21 10.66
CA GLN A 35 11.25 6.52 10.08
C GLN A 35 10.62 5.33 9.35
N CYS A 36 11.43 4.35 8.92
CA CYS A 36 10.97 3.22 8.10
C CYS A 36 10.93 1.90 8.87
N ASN A 37 10.03 1.80 9.86
CA ASN A 37 9.84 0.61 10.67
C ASN A 37 8.94 -0.43 9.99
N GLU A 38 8.88 -1.66 10.49
CA GLU A 38 8.03 -2.72 9.91
C GLU A 38 6.53 -2.36 9.98
N PHE A 39 6.16 -1.68 11.06
CA PHE A 39 4.85 -1.11 11.34
C PHE A 39 5.01 0.40 11.44
N ILE A 40 4.07 1.12 10.83
CA ILE A 40 4.01 2.58 10.93
C ILE A 40 2.97 2.90 12.00
N ASP A 41 3.45 3.40 13.13
CA ASP A 41 2.61 3.97 14.17
C ASP A 41 2.46 5.46 13.88
N GLU A 42 1.27 5.90 13.47
CA GLU A 42 1.02 7.29 13.02
C GLU A 42 1.38 8.35 14.07
N ASP A 43 1.46 7.97 15.35
CA ASP A 43 1.79 8.85 16.47
C ASP A 43 3.31 9.08 16.66
N ASP A 44 4.17 8.21 16.15
CA ASP A 44 5.61 8.18 16.47
C ASP A 44 6.54 8.39 15.25
N ILE A 45 5.98 8.50 14.04
CA ILE A 45 6.77 8.73 12.83
C ILE A 45 6.25 9.90 11.98
N ASN A 46 7.18 10.58 11.30
CA ASN A 46 6.91 11.81 10.56
C ASN A 46 6.69 11.59 9.04
N ILE A 47 6.66 10.35 8.57
CA ILE A 47 6.49 10.06 7.14
C ILE A 47 5.02 9.95 6.75
N LYS A 48 4.71 10.40 5.53
CA LYS A 48 3.37 10.32 4.93
C LYS A 48 3.44 9.56 3.62
N ALA A 49 2.29 9.10 3.13
CA ALA A 49 2.21 8.58 1.78
C ALA A 49 2.49 9.71 0.78
N GLU A 50 3.33 9.43 -0.20
CA GLU A 50 3.75 10.35 -1.24
C GLU A 50 3.28 9.85 -2.61
N PRO A 51 3.00 10.76 -3.57
CA PRO A 51 2.53 10.37 -4.88
C PRO A 51 3.55 9.53 -5.65
N CYS A 52 3.08 8.43 -6.24
CA CYS A 52 3.89 7.55 -7.07
C CYS A 52 4.14 8.07 -8.49
N SER A 53 4.09 9.39 -8.71
CA SER A 53 4.20 10.03 -10.02
C SER A 53 5.56 9.82 -10.69
N SER A 54 6.60 9.51 -9.92
CA SER A 54 7.94 9.19 -10.40
C SER A 54 8.04 7.80 -11.07
N VAL A 55 7.04 6.93 -10.86
CA VAL A 55 7.00 5.56 -11.39
C VAL A 55 5.92 5.46 -12.47
N TYR A 56 6.34 5.18 -13.70
CA TYR A 56 5.43 5.05 -14.84
C TYR A 56 4.40 3.94 -14.59
N LYS A 57 3.11 4.28 -14.69
CA LYS A 57 1.98 3.36 -14.43
C LYS A 57 2.00 2.73 -13.04
N ALA A 58 2.49 3.43 -12.03
CA ALA A 58 2.39 2.97 -10.66
C ALA A 58 0.94 2.68 -10.27
N ALA A 59 0.69 1.44 -9.84
CA ALA A 59 -0.62 0.95 -9.44
C ALA A 59 -0.59 0.19 -8.11
N TYR A 60 0.61 -0.03 -7.55
CA TYR A 60 0.82 -0.86 -6.38
C TYR A 60 1.81 -0.20 -5.41
N CYS A 61 1.52 -0.33 -4.12
CA CYS A 61 2.46 -0.06 -3.04
C CYS A 61 3.09 -1.36 -2.58
N ILE A 62 4.42 -1.35 -2.45
CA ILE A 62 5.21 -2.50 -1.99
C ILE A 62 5.73 -2.23 -0.59
N LYS A 63 5.67 -3.25 0.28
CA LYS A 63 6.48 -3.35 1.50
C LYS A 63 7.37 -4.57 1.42
N HIS A 64 8.68 -4.35 1.52
CA HIS A 64 9.67 -5.39 1.66
C HIS A 64 10.24 -5.35 3.09
N THR A 65 10.18 -6.45 3.82
CA THR A 65 10.80 -6.60 5.16
C THR A 65 11.76 -7.78 5.18
N GLY A 66 12.77 -7.74 6.06
CA GLY A 66 13.79 -8.78 6.20
C GLY A 66 15.13 -8.37 5.58
N ARG A 67 15.83 -9.32 4.95
CA ARG A 67 17.13 -9.10 4.32
C ARG A 67 16.95 -8.66 2.86
N PHE A 68 17.45 -7.48 2.51
CA PHE A 68 17.49 -6.96 1.15
C PHE A 68 18.65 -5.96 0.96
N GLU A 69 19.18 -5.85 -0.26
CA GLU A 69 20.29 -4.92 -0.61
C GLU A 69 21.52 -5.03 0.33
N GLY A 70 21.76 -6.20 0.92
CA GLY A 70 22.86 -6.43 1.87
C GLY A 70 22.58 -6.02 3.32
N GLY A 71 21.44 -5.39 3.61
CA GLY A 71 21.01 -5.00 4.96
C GLY A 71 19.82 -5.81 5.48
N LEU A 72 19.45 -5.55 6.74
CA LEU A 72 18.20 -6.00 7.36
C LEU A 72 17.32 -4.79 7.65
N GLY A 73 16.02 -4.90 7.39
CA GLY A 73 15.04 -3.92 7.84
C GLY A 73 13.79 -3.88 6.97
N THR A 74 13.30 -2.68 6.66
CA THR A 74 12.08 -2.46 5.85
C THR A 74 12.33 -1.44 4.75
N LYS A 75 11.80 -1.72 3.56
CA LYS A 75 11.79 -0.82 2.40
C LYS A 75 10.38 -0.73 1.84
N ARG A 76 9.95 0.48 1.53
CA ARG A 76 8.64 0.76 0.95
C ARG A 76 8.80 1.58 -0.32
N PHE A 77 8.06 1.25 -1.36
CA PHE A 77 8.18 1.89 -2.67
C PHE A 77 6.95 1.66 -3.56
N CYS A 78 6.83 2.48 -4.60
CA CYS A 78 5.82 2.38 -5.64
C CYS A 78 6.20 1.36 -6.71
N SER A 79 5.23 0.64 -7.26
CA SER A 79 5.43 -0.31 -8.34
C SER A 79 4.31 -0.24 -9.38
N ALA A 80 4.68 -0.45 -10.64
CA ALA A 80 3.73 -0.66 -11.74
C ALA A 80 3.20 -2.11 -11.79
N LEU A 81 3.89 -3.03 -11.10
CA LEU A 81 3.61 -4.47 -11.11
C LEU A 81 3.24 -4.97 -9.73
N ASP A 82 2.35 -5.94 -9.70
CA ASP A 82 2.09 -6.73 -8.50
C ASP A 82 3.27 -7.66 -8.25
N LEU A 83 3.99 -7.47 -7.13
CA LEU A 83 5.13 -8.32 -6.76
C LEU A 83 4.69 -9.51 -5.90
N GLY A 84 3.40 -9.65 -5.66
CA GLY A 84 2.82 -10.72 -4.87
C GLY A 84 2.91 -10.47 -3.36
N ASN A 85 2.52 -11.50 -2.62
CA ASN A 85 2.54 -11.55 -1.17
C ASN A 85 3.18 -12.88 -0.74
N TYR A 86 4.48 -12.86 -0.43
CA TYR A 86 5.22 -14.08 -0.10
C TYR A 86 6.36 -13.80 0.86
N CYS A 87 6.85 -14.85 1.51
CA CYS A 87 8.04 -14.83 2.35
C CYS A 87 8.95 -15.98 1.96
N ASN A 88 10.24 -15.68 1.82
CA ASN A 88 11.28 -16.67 1.60
C ASN A 88 12.28 -16.65 2.75
N TYR A 89 12.90 -17.79 2.97
CA TYR A 89 14.01 -17.95 3.89
C TYR A 89 15.32 -17.94 3.10
N ILE A 90 16.24 -17.07 3.50
CA ILE A 90 17.49 -16.78 2.79
C ILE A 90 18.64 -17.06 3.75
N GLN A 91 19.54 -17.96 3.35
CA GLN A 91 20.80 -18.18 4.03
C GLN A 91 21.94 -17.79 3.09
N GLN A 92 22.72 -16.78 3.48
CA GLN A 92 23.89 -16.38 2.69
C GLN A 92 25.09 -17.29 2.98
N PRO A 93 25.95 -17.53 1.99
CA PRO A 93 27.21 -18.23 2.23
C PRO A 93 28.03 -17.55 3.33
N GLY A 94 28.34 -18.28 4.40
CA GLY A 94 29.09 -17.77 5.55
C GLY A 94 28.23 -17.34 6.74
N ASP A 95 26.90 -17.18 6.57
CA ASP A 95 25.99 -16.86 7.67
C ASP A 95 25.54 -18.14 8.38
N LYS A 96 25.58 -18.10 9.73
CA LYS A 96 25.00 -19.14 10.59
C LYS A 96 23.48 -18.99 10.74
N LEU A 97 22.95 -17.83 10.36
CA LEU A 97 21.55 -17.47 10.52
C LEU A 97 20.84 -17.57 9.17
N GLU A 98 19.59 -18.03 9.22
CA GLU A 98 18.65 -17.96 8.11
C GLU A 98 17.71 -16.77 8.34
N TYR A 99 17.51 -15.94 7.31
CA TYR A 99 16.71 -14.74 7.39
C TYR A 99 15.39 -14.92 6.65
N ARG A 100 14.28 -14.51 7.28
CA ARG A 100 12.98 -14.44 6.62
C ARG A 100 12.83 -13.07 5.94
N SER A 101 12.71 -13.06 4.61
CA SER A 101 12.41 -11.87 3.82
C SER A 101 11.03 -11.98 3.20
N CYS A 102 10.20 -10.95 3.37
CA CYS A 102 8.83 -10.92 2.89
C CYS A 102 8.57 -9.74 1.97
N VAL A 103 7.81 -9.98 0.90
CA VAL A 103 7.27 -8.96 0.00
C VAL A 103 5.76 -8.93 0.18
N TYR A 104 5.21 -7.74 0.34
CA TYR A 104 3.78 -7.49 0.40
C TYR A 104 3.38 -6.46 -0.64
N THR A 105 2.26 -6.72 -1.31
CA THR A 105 1.71 -5.85 -2.36
C THR A 105 0.27 -5.49 -2.04
N CYS A 106 -0.07 -4.22 -2.23
CA CYS A 106 -1.43 -3.69 -2.10
C CYS A 106 -1.65 -2.54 -3.09
N SER A 107 -2.91 -2.14 -3.32
CA SER A 107 -3.30 -1.27 -4.44
C SER A 107 -4.24 -0.11 -4.04
N SER A 108 -4.18 0.35 -2.79
CA SER A 108 -4.91 1.54 -2.32
C SER A 108 -3.95 2.54 -1.67
N ASP A 109 -4.33 3.81 -1.63
CA ASP A 109 -3.48 4.86 -1.07
C ASP A 109 -3.01 4.52 0.35
N GLY A 110 -1.71 4.68 0.62
CA GLY A 110 -1.09 4.46 1.91
C GLY A 110 -1.11 3.00 2.43
N CYS A 111 -1.57 2.03 1.64
CA CYS A 111 -1.83 0.66 2.13
C CYS A 111 -0.58 -0.08 2.63
N ASN A 112 0.63 0.36 2.22
CA ASN A 112 1.89 -0.23 2.66
C ASN A 112 2.38 0.30 4.03
N SER A 113 1.60 1.10 4.76
CA SER A 113 1.90 1.50 6.17
C SER A 113 2.09 0.30 7.09
N SER A 114 1.21 -0.69 6.91
CA SER A 114 1.03 -1.89 7.72
C SER A 114 0.42 -1.65 9.10
N VAL A 115 -0.90 -1.53 9.11
CA VAL A 115 -1.78 -2.22 10.07
C VAL A 115 -2.77 -3.03 9.22
N LEU A 116 -2.73 -4.37 9.28
CA LEU A 116 -3.72 -5.20 8.60
C LEU A 116 -5.03 -5.17 9.40
N ILE A 117 -5.73 -4.03 9.40
CA ILE A 117 -7.11 -3.99 9.87
C ILE A 117 -7.98 -4.42 8.69
N LYS A 118 -8.38 -5.69 8.63
CA LYS A 118 -9.44 -6.09 7.72
C LYS A 118 -10.74 -5.44 8.23
N PRO A 119 -11.36 -4.48 7.52
CA PRO A 119 -12.60 -3.86 7.98
C PRO A 119 -13.77 -4.79 7.62
N VAL A 120 -13.80 -5.99 8.21
CA VAL A 120 -14.87 -6.97 7.94
C VAL A 120 -16.19 -6.48 8.56
N PHE A 121 -16.10 -5.78 9.70
CA PHE A 121 -17.27 -5.32 10.46
C PHE A 121 -18.02 -4.14 9.81
N THR A 122 -17.33 -3.22 9.13
CA THR A 122 -17.99 -2.05 8.51
C THR A 122 -18.77 -2.42 7.25
N SER A 123 -18.29 -3.41 6.48
CA SER A 123 -18.97 -3.89 5.27
C SER A 123 -20.31 -4.58 5.59
N LEU A 124 -20.36 -5.36 6.68
CA LEU A 124 -21.59 -6.04 7.12
C LEU A 124 -22.68 -5.05 7.55
N LEU A 125 -22.32 -4.00 8.30
CA LEU A 125 -23.25 -2.98 8.75
C LEU A 125 -23.86 -2.19 7.57
N LEU A 126 -23.06 -1.88 6.55
CA LEU A 126 -23.55 -1.18 5.35
C LEU A 126 -24.57 -2.04 4.57
N SER A 127 -24.31 -3.34 4.45
CA SER A 127 -25.21 -4.27 3.75
C SER A 127 -26.57 -4.41 4.46
N PHE A 128 -26.58 -4.40 5.79
CA PHE A 128 -27.81 -4.52 6.59
C PHE A 128 -28.67 -3.26 6.49
N MET A 129 -28.05 -2.08 6.48
CA MET A 129 -28.76 -0.81 6.29
C MET A 129 -29.40 -0.72 4.90
N ILE A 130 -28.70 -1.15 3.86
CA ILE A 130 -29.23 -1.16 2.48
C ILE A 130 -30.44 -2.11 2.36
N LEU A 131 -30.37 -3.31 2.95
CA LEU A 131 -31.50 -4.25 2.98
C LEU A 131 -32.71 -3.70 3.76
N PHE A 132 -32.47 -3.00 4.86
CA PHE A 132 -33.54 -2.34 5.63
C PHE A 132 -34.22 -1.22 4.84
N PHE A 133 -33.47 -0.44 4.05
CA PHE A 133 -34.05 0.61 3.20
C PHE A 133 -34.79 0.09 1.97
N ILE A 134 -34.44 -1.08 1.43
CA ILE A 134 -35.14 -1.70 0.28
C ILE A 134 -36.39 -2.46 0.70
N SER A 135 -36.44 -2.97 1.94
CA SER A 135 -37.57 -3.74 2.47
C SER A 135 -38.71 -2.87 3.02
N ARG A 136 -38.59 -1.55 2.91
CA ARG A 136 -39.57 -0.56 3.37
C ARG A 136 -40.08 0.26 2.19
#